data_AF-A0A529VJQ7-F1
#
_entry.id   AF-A0A529VJQ7-F1
#
_cell.length_a   1.000
_cell.length_b   1.000
_cell.length_c   1.000
_cell.angle_alpha   90.00
_cell.angle_beta   90.00
_cell.angle_gamma   90.00
#
_symmetry.space_group_name_H-M   'P 1'
#
loop_
_entity.id
_entity.type
_entity.pdbx_description
1 polymer ?
#
loop_
_entity_poly.entity_id
_entity_poly.type
_entity_poly.pdbx_seq_one_letter_code
_entity_poly.pdbx_strand_id
1 'polypeptide(L)'
;AALNLNRPLDRIISLGGLSVTVLPEFVTGIILILIFGVWLRWLPIAASWPKGAGFFTQLYYLILPSLPLFLVLFGYIARMARSGMIEALDSDYTRTAVLKGLPWRTVIWRHVLRNALLPTITVIATQTGY
;
A
#
# COMPACT_ATOMS: atom_id res chain seq x y z
N ALA A 1 -11.66 -19.45 -11.07
CA ALA A 1 -12.31 -18.17 -10.69
C ALA A 1 -13.62 -17.89 -11.44
N ALA A 2 -14.29 -18.90 -12.04
CA ALA A 2 -15.51 -18.68 -12.84
C ALA A 2 -16.66 -19.67 -12.54
N LEU A 3 -16.58 -20.47 -11.46
CA LEU A 3 -17.54 -21.56 -11.22
C LEU A 3 -18.50 -21.38 -10.04
N ASN A 4 -18.39 -20.29 -9.25
CA ASN A 4 -19.23 -20.08 -8.04
C ASN A 4 -19.90 -18.70 -7.96
N LEU A 5 -20.19 -18.10 -9.12
CA LEU A 5 -20.97 -16.86 -9.19
C LEU A 5 -22.37 -17.10 -8.58
N ASN A 6 -22.78 -16.30 -7.58
CA ASN A 6 -24.10 -16.25 -6.91
C ASN A 6 -24.29 -16.90 -5.52
N ARG A 7 -23.25 -17.28 -4.78
CA ARG A 7 -23.48 -17.57 -3.34
C ARG A 7 -23.72 -16.26 -2.57
N PRO A 8 -24.70 -16.20 -1.65
CA PRO A 8 -24.90 -15.01 -0.80
C PRO A 8 -23.65 -14.69 0.01
N LEU A 9 -22.84 -15.70 0.35
CA LEU A 9 -21.51 -15.52 0.93
C LEU A 9 -20.56 -14.75 0.01
N ASP A 10 -20.50 -15.07 -1.28
CA ASP A 10 -19.64 -14.37 -2.23
C ASP A 10 -20.12 -12.93 -2.43
N ARG A 11 -21.45 -12.72 -2.39
CA ARG A 11 -22.06 -11.39 -2.43
C ARG A 11 -21.83 -10.59 -1.16
N ILE A 12 -21.82 -11.20 0.03
CA ILE A 12 -21.49 -10.57 1.31
C ILE A 12 -20.00 -10.27 1.40
N ILE A 13 -19.13 -11.13 0.87
CA ILE A 13 -17.69 -10.88 0.79
C ILE A 13 -17.41 -9.76 -0.21
N SER A 14 -18.10 -9.75 -1.36
CA SER A 14 -17.99 -8.69 -2.37
C SER A 14 -18.57 -7.36 -1.87
N LEU A 15 -19.76 -7.35 -1.25
CA LEU A 15 -20.39 -6.16 -0.67
C LEU A 15 -19.66 -5.66 0.58
N GLY A 16 -19.16 -6.57 1.42
CA GLY A 16 -18.29 -6.23 2.54
C GLY A 16 -16.97 -5.65 2.05
N GLY A 17 -16.35 -6.26 1.03
CA GLY A 17 -15.16 -5.74 0.37
C GLY A 17 -15.37 -4.40 -0.32
N LEU A 18 -16.54 -4.19 -0.95
CA LEU A 18 -16.94 -2.90 -1.53
C LEU A 18 -17.21 -1.87 -0.43
N SER A 19 -17.78 -2.28 0.70
CA SER A 19 -17.94 -1.43 1.89
C SER A 19 -16.58 -1.03 2.44
N VAL A 20 -15.56 -1.91 2.39
CA VAL A 20 -14.16 -1.64 2.75
C VAL A 20 -13.47 -0.68 1.78
N THR A 21 -13.82 -0.69 0.48
CA THR A 21 -13.39 0.40 -0.43
C THR A 21 -14.07 1.74 -0.13
N VAL A 22 -15.23 1.73 0.55
CA VAL A 22 -15.90 2.93 1.04
C VAL A 22 -15.48 3.26 2.48
N LEU A 23 -14.88 2.33 3.24
CA LEU A 23 -14.43 2.54 4.61
C LEU A 23 -13.42 3.70 4.58
N PRO A 24 -13.82 4.89 5.04
CA PRO A 24 -12.99 6.07 4.94
C PRO A 24 -11.73 5.86 5.77
N GLU A 25 -10.67 6.56 5.43
CA GLU A 25 -9.41 6.62 6.18
C GLU A 25 -9.60 6.60 7.71
N PHE A 26 -10.64 7.29 8.19
CA PHE A 26 -11.10 7.32 9.57
C PHE A 26 -11.34 5.94 10.21
N VAL A 27 -11.96 4.98 9.50
CA VAL A 27 -12.28 3.65 10.07
C VAL A 27 -11.01 2.82 10.21
N THR A 28 -10.13 2.83 9.21
CA THR A 28 -8.81 2.20 9.30
C THR A 28 -8.02 2.81 10.46
N GLY A 29 -8.09 4.13 10.63
CA GLY A 29 -7.52 4.83 11.78
C GLY A 29 -8.06 4.34 13.12
N ILE A 30 -9.39 4.23 13.27
CA ILE A 30 -10.02 3.70 14.48
C ILE A 30 -9.55 2.28 14.78
N ILE A 31 -9.54 1.40 13.77
CA ILE A 31 -9.13 0.00 13.96
C ILE A 31 -7.68 -0.08 14.45
N LEU A 32 -6.78 0.70 13.86
CA LEU A 32 -5.38 0.77 14.29
C LEU A 32 -5.25 1.30 15.73
N ILE A 33 -6.02 2.33 16.09
CA ILE A 33 -6.06 2.87 17.45
C ILE A 33 -6.57 1.82 18.45
N LEU A 34 -7.64 1.10 18.12
CA LEU A 34 -8.20 0.08 18.99
C LEU A 34 -7.22 -1.07 19.22
N ILE A 35 -6.58 -1.56 18.17
CA ILE A 35 -5.64 -2.67 18.26
C ILE A 35 -4.36 -2.22 18.97
N PHE A 36 -3.64 -1.24 18.43
CA PHE A 36 -2.29 -0.90 18.90
C PHE A 36 -2.28 0.06 20.08
N GLY A 37 -3.29 0.93 20.19
CA GLY A 37 -3.40 1.91 21.27
C GLY A 37 -4.17 1.40 22.48
N VAL A 38 -5.30 0.71 22.28
CA VAL A 38 -6.19 0.31 23.39
C VAL A 38 -5.93 -1.12 23.87
N TRP A 39 -5.93 -2.10 22.96
CA TRP A 39 -5.79 -3.51 23.31
C TRP A 39 -4.34 -3.89 23.63
N LEU A 40 -3.42 -3.64 22.68
CA LEU A 40 -2.01 -3.99 22.85
C LEU A 40 -1.26 -2.95 23.71
N ARG A 41 -1.72 -1.69 23.73
CA ARG A 41 -1.05 -0.56 24.39
C ARG A 41 0.42 -0.39 23.97
N TRP A 42 0.72 -0.77 22.74
CA TRP A 42 2.06 -0.71 22.16
C TRP A 42 2.41 0.65 21.62
N LEU A 43 1.43 1.47 21.24
CA LEU A 43 1.69 2.77 20.62
C LEU A 43 0.78 3.85 21.23
N PRO A 44 1.30 5.07 21.42
CA PRO A 44 0.51 6.17 21.94
C PRO A 44 -0.51 6.62 20.90
N ILE A 45 -1.72 6.93 21.38
CA ILE A 45 -2.85 7.31 20.53
C ILE A 45 -2.75 8.77 20.08
N ALA A 46 -2.23 9.63 20.96
CA ALA A 46 -2.03 11.04 20.69
C ALA A 46 -0.56 11.34 20.43
N ALA A 47 -0.31 12.21 19.45
CA ALA A 47 1.01 12.80 19.19
C ALA A 47 1.37 13.87 20.25
N SER A 48 1.25 13.53 21.53
CA SER A 48 1.56 14.42 22.66
C SER A 48 2.71 13.82 23.46
N TRP A 49 3.92 14.28 23.18
CA TRP A 49 5.13 13.86 23.90
C TRP A 49 5.51 14.85 25.01
N PRO A 50 6.24 14.42 26.05
CA PRO A 50 6.72 15.31 27.12
C PRO A 50 7.66 16.41 26.62
N LYS A 51 7.63 17.58 27.28
CA LYS A 51 8.59 18.67 27.00
C LYS A 51 10.01 18.18 27.31
N GLY A 52 10.92 18.33 26.34
CA GLY A 52 12.29 17.80 26.42
C GLY A 52 12.48 16.37 25.92
N ALA A 53 11.44 15.74 25.34
CA ALA A 53 11.57 14.43 24.72
C ALA A 53 12.60 14.44 23.57
N GLY A 54 13.49 13.44 23.56
CA GLY A 54 14.46 13.23 22.49
C GLY A 54 13.82 12.81 21.16
N PHE A 55 14.59 12.89 20.08
CA PHE A 55 14.12 12.61 18.71
C PHE A 55 13.41 11.27 18.55
N PHE A 56 13.99 10.18 19.08
CA PHE A 56 13.40 8.84 18.98
C PHE A 56 12.07 8.71 19.73
N THR A 57 11.95 9.38 20.88
CA THR A 57 10.69 9.43 21.64
C THR A 57 9.63 10.18 20.83
N GLN A 58 9.97 11.32 20.22
CA GLN A 58 9.03 12.05 19.37
C GLN A 58 8.55 11.20 18.19
N LEU A 59 9.46 10.49 17.52
CA LEU A 59 9.11 9.59 16.41
C LEU A 59 8.13 8.50 16.85
N TYR A 60 8.39 7.85 17.99
CA TYR A 60 7.50 6.83 18.55
C TYR A 60 6.08 7.33 18.78
N TYR A 61 5.92 8.60 19.18
CA TYR A 61 4.59 9.23 19.37
C TYR A 61 3.86 9.55 18.07
N LEU A 62 4.58 9.59 16.94
CA LEU A 62 4.04 9.87 15.62
C LEU A 62 3.73 8.62 14.80
N ILE A 63 4.19 7.43 15.21
CA ILE A 63 3.98 6.20 14.44
C ILE A 63 2.50 5.89 14.29
N LEU A 64 1.74 5.82 15.38
CA LEU A 64 0.32 5.44 15.29
C LEU A 64 -0.54 6.46 14.55
N PRO A 65 -0.41 7.79 14.79
CA PRO A 65 -1.19 8.78 14.06
C PRO A 65 -0.84 8.88 12.57
N SER A 66 0.39 8.56 12.18
CA SER A 66 0.83 8.62 10.78
C SER A 66 0.55 7.33 9.99
N LEU A 67 0.40 6.19 10.66
CA LEU A 67 0.13 4.90 10.03
C LEU A 67 -1.12 4.87 9.13
N PRO A 68 -2.28 5.43 9.52
CA PRO A 68 -3.46 5.45 8.67
C PRO A 68 -3.20 6.19 7.35
N LEU A 69 -2.61 7.38 7.42
CA LEU A 69 -2.21 8.18 6.25
C LEU A 69 -1.23 7.41 5.36
N PHE A 70 -0.22 6.79 5.99
CA PHE A 70 0.77 5.99 5.28
C PHE A 70 0.12 4.81 4.54
N LEU A 71 -0.81 4.08 5.18
CA LEU A 71 -1.46 2.92 4.58
C LEU A 71 -2.32 3.31 3.37
N VAL A 72 -3.00 4.45 3.41
CA VAL A 72 -3.78 4.96 2.28
C VAL A 72 -2.86 5.24 1.10
N LEU A 73 -1.81 6.03 1.32
CA LEU A 73 -0.85 6.37 0.28
C LEU A 73 -0.13 5.12 -0.25
N PHE A 74 0.29 4.22 0.65
CA PHE A 74 0.93 2.96 0.30
C PHE A 74 0.01 2.07 -0.54
N GLY A 75 -1.26 1.91 -0.16
CA GLY A 75 -2.23 1.12 -0.90
C GLY A 75 -2.47 1.67 -2.31
N TYR A 76 -2.53 3.00 -2.44
CA TYR A 76 -2.61 3.67 -3.73
C TYR A 76 -1.37 3.41 -4.60
N ILE A 77 -0.18 3.67 -4.05
CA ILE A 77 1.12 3.45 -4.72
C ILE A 77 1.27 1.98 -5.13
N ALA A 78 0.95 1.03 -4.25
CA ALA A 78 1.04 -0.40 -4.51
C ALA A 78 0.10 -0.83 -5.65
N ARG A 79 -1.10 -0.25 -5.73
CA ARG A 79 -2.04 -0.51 -6.83
C ARG A 79 -1.49 0.01 -8.15
N MET A 80 -0.93 1.21 -8.17
CA MET A 80 -0.33 1.80 -9.37
C MET A 80 0.88 1.00 -9.84
N ALA A 81 1.79 0.67 -8.92
CA ALA A 81 2.96 -0.16 -9.20
C ALA A 81 2.55 -1.53 -9.73
N ARG A 82 1.48 -2.14 -9.19
CA ARG A 82 0.94 -3.41 -9.70
C ARG A 82 0.44 -3.29 -11.14
N SER A 83 -0.28 -2.22 -11.47
CA SER A 83 -0.73 -1.95 -12.85
C SER A 83 0.46 -1.86 -13.80
N GLY A 84 1.45 -1.02 -13.45
CA GLY A 84 2.67 -0.87 -14.25
C GLY A 84 3.48 -2.16 -14.38
N MET A 85 3.51 -3.00 -13.34
CA MET A 85 4.20 -4.30 -13.39
C MET A 85 3.52 -5.26 -14.36
N ILE A 86 2.19 -5.26 -14.43
CA ILE A 86 1.43 -6.11 -15.36
C ILE A 86 1.77 -5.71 -16.81
N GLU A 87 1.71 -4.41 -17.11
CA GLU A 87 2.05 -3.88 -18.44
C GLU A 87 3.52 -4.14 -18.80
N ALA A 88 4.44 -3.94 -17.84
CA ALA A 88 5.87 -4.16 -18.07
C ALA A 88 6.22 -5.63 -18.30
N LEU A 89 5.50 -6.56 -17.64
CA LEU A 89 5.71 -8.00 -17.84
C LEU A 89 5.25 -8.48 -19.22
N ASP A 90 4.19 -7.91 -19.78
CA ASP A 90 3.66 -8.31 -21.09
C ASP A 90 4.42 -7.67 -22.28
N SER A 91 5.34 -6.75 -22.00
CA SER A 91 6.09 -6.02 -23.02
C SER A 91 7.14 -6.84 -23.78
N ASP A 92 7.43 -6.41 -25.00
CA ASP A 92 8.43 -7.03 -25.89
C ASP A 92 9.86 -6.95 -25.34
N TYR A 93 10.20 -5.91 -24.57
CA TYR A 93 11.52 -5.79 -23.95
C TYR A 93 11.72 -6.84 -22.86
N THR A 94 10.66 -7.21 -22.13
CA THR A 94 10.70 -8.30 -21.14
C THR A 94 10.84 -9.65 -21.84
N ARG A 95 10.06 -9.90 -22.91
CA ARG A 95 10.22 -11.12 -23.74
C ARG A 95 11.63 -11.24 -24.30
N THR A 96 12.18 -10.15 -24.84
CA THR A 96 13.55 -10.12 -25.37
C THR A 96 14.59 -10.40 -24.28
N ALA A 97 14.42 -9.84 -23.08
CA ALA A 97 15.32 -10.08 -21.96
C ALA A 97 15.33 -11.56 -21.53
N VAL A 98 14.16 -12.21 -21.54
CA VAL A 98 14.02 -13.65 -21.26
C VAL A 98 14.65 -14.50 -22.36
N LEU A 99 14.43 -14.16 -23.65
CA LEU A 99 15.02 -14.86 -24.78
C LEU A 99 16.55 -14.77 -24.82
N LYS A 100 17.13 -13.70 -24.25
CA LYS A 100 18.58 -13.55 -24.05
C LYS A 100 19.13 -14.43 -22.91
N GLY A 101 18.28 -15.18 -22.21
CA GLY A 101 18.69 -16.06 -21.10
C GLY A 101 19.06 -15.31 -19.82
N LEU A 102 18.62 -14.05 -19.66
CA LEU A 102 18.89 -13.30 -18.43
C LEU A 102 18.20 -13.95 -17.23
N PRO A 103 18.85 -14.00 -16.06
CA PRO A 103 18.24 -14.55 -14.87
C PRO A 103 17.02 -13.72 -14.47
N TRP A 104 15.96 -14.38 -14.00
CA TRP A 104 14.67 -13.76 -13.71
C TRP A 104 14.77 -12.56 -12.75
N ARG A 105 15.69 -12.61 -11.78
CA ARG A 105 15.96 -11.47 -10.88
C ARG A 105 16.42 -10.24 -11.65
N THR A 106 17.31 -10.38 -12.64
CA THR A 106 17.78 -9.27 -13.48
C THR A 106 16.66 -8.73 -14.36
N VAL A 107 15.82 -9.61 -14.91
CA VAL A 107 14.63 -9.21 -15.68
C VAL A 107 13.70 -8.35 -14.83
N ILE A 108 13.32 -8.84 -13.63
CA ILE A 108 12.45 -8.08 -12.72
C ILE A 108 13.08 -6.75 -12.33
N TRP A 109 14.28 -6.74 -11.75
CA TRP A 109 14.85 -5.53 -11.16
C TRP A 109 15.22 -4.47 -12.20
N ARG A 110 15.76 -4.88 -13.35
CA ARG A 110 16.32 -3.96 -14.33
C ARG A 110 15.35 -3.58 -15.45
N HIS A 111 14.48 -4.51 -15.85
CA HIS A 111 13.58 -4.31 -17.00
C HIS A 111 12.13 -4.08 -16.58
N VAL A 112 11.61 -4.85 -15.62
CA VAL A 112 10.19 -4.75 -15.27
C VAL A 112 9.96 -3.63 -14.25
N LEU A 113 10.61 -3.69 -13.09
CA LEU A 113 10.39 -2.78 -11.97
C LEU A 113 10.69 -1.32 -12.33
N ARG A 114 11.81 -1.07 -13.03
CA ARG A 114 12.19 0.29 -13.43
C ARG A 114 11.16 0.95 -14.35
N ASN A 115 10.56 0.19 -15.26
CA ASN A 115 9.56 0.71 -16.19
C ASN A 115 8.17 0.77 -15.54
N ALA A 116 7.82 -0.22 -14.72
CA ALA A 116 6.57 -0.28 -13.98
C ALA A 116 6.39 0.86 -12.95
N LEU A 117 7.49 1.42 -12.45
CA LEU A 117 7.47 2.50 -11.46
C LEU A 117 7.30 3.89 -12.07
N LEU A 118 7.50 4.08 -13.38
CA LEU A 118 7.37 5.40 -14.02
C LEU A 118 6.01 6.07 -13.73
N PRO A 119 4.86 5.38 -13.90
CA PRO A 119 3.55 5.97 -13.59
C PRO A 119 3.38 6.26 -12.10
N THR A 120 3.98 5.42 -11.25
CA THR A 120 3.92 5.58 -9.79
C THR A 120 4.70 6.84 -9.36
N ILE A 121 5.87 7.08 -9.95
CA ILE A 121 6.68 8.28 -9.70
C ILE A 121 5.92 9.54 -10.09
N THR A 122 5.24 9.52 -11.24
CA THR A 122 4.41 10.66 -11.69
C THR A 122 3.33 10.99 -10.66
N VAL A 123 2.62 9.99 -10.15
CA VAL A 123 1.58 10.26 -9.15
C VAL A 123 2.17 10.75 -7.83
N ILE A 124 3.26 10.16 -7.35
CA ILE A 124 3.93 10.65 -6.13
C ILE A 124 4.33 12.12 -6.30
N ALA A 125 4.88 12.49 -7.47
CA ALA A 125 5.24 13.87 -7.77
C ALA A 125 4.03 14.80 -7.74
N THR A 126 2.90 14.39 -8.31
CA THR A 126 1.64 15.15 -8.27
C THR A 126 1.11 15.30 -6.84
N GLN A 127 1.12 14.25 -6.04
CA GLN A 127 0.58 14.27 -4.67
C GLN A 127 1.47 15.06 -3.69
N THR A 128 2.77 15.15 -3.95
CA THR A 128 3.71 15.93 -3.13
C THR A 128 3.68 17.43 -3.46
N GLY A 129 3.16 17.80 -4.64
CA GLY A 129 3.08 19.20 -5.09
C GLY A 129 1.87 19.97 -4.57
N TYR A 130 0.95 19.31 -3.86
CA TYR A 130 -0.20 19.92 -3.19
C TYR A 130 0.10 20.35 -1.76
#